data_AF-A0AAX1KI15-F1
#
_entry.id   AF-A0AAX1KI15-F1
#
_cell.length_a   1.000
_cell.length_b   1.000
_cell.length_c   1.000
_cell.angle_alpha   90.00
_cell.angle_beta   90.00
_cell.angle_gamma   90.00
#
_symmetry.space_group_name_H-M   'P 1'
#
loop_
_entity.id
_entity.type
_entity.pdbx_description
1 polymer ?
#
loop_
_entity_poly.entity_id
_entity_poly.type
_entity_poly.pdbx_seq_one_letter_code
_entity_poly.pdbx_strand_id
1 'polypeptide(L)' 'MGDTLDFPAFPGQTELDGMDRAQLLSCLERIQLVLEQLDELEPEDMDSDAYEDWGERHEALEDLADELQDRLDELK' A
#
# COMPACT_ATOMS: atom_id res chain seq x y z
N MET A 1 -5.41 6.08 -23.01
CA MET A 1 -5.57 4.75 -22.36
C MET A 1 -4.40 4.67 -21.40
N GLY A 2 -4.60 5.21 -20.19
CA GLY A 2 -3.60 5.10 -19.14
C GLY A 2 -3.52 3.64 -18.76
N ASP A 3 -2.30 3.09 -18.77
CA ASP A 3 -2.03 1.77 -18.24
C ASP A 3 -2.33 1.86 -16.75
N THR A 4 -3.55 1.49 -16.36
CA THR A 4 -3.97 1.45 -14.96
C THR A 4 -3.06 0.41 -14.32
N LEU A 5 -1.99 0.86 -13.67
CA LEU A 5 -1.05 0.00 -12.96
C LEU A 5 -1.87 -0.97 -12.13
N ASP A 6 -1.87 -2.25 -12.51
CA ASP A 6 -2.68 -3.30 -11.88
C ASP A 6 -1.99 -3.72 -10.58
N PHE A 7 -2.06 -2.85 -9.58
CA PHE A 7 -1.59 -3.21 -8.24
C PHE A 7 -2.56 -4.17 -7.59
N PRO A 8 -2.04 -5.16 -6.85
CA PRO A 8 -2.88 -6.13 -6.18
C PRO A 8 -3.84 -5.43 -5.22
N ALA A 9 -5.10 -5.87 -5.20
CA ALA A 9 -6.03 -5.46 -4.16
C ALA A 9 -5.47 -5.93 -2.81
N PHE A 10 -5.31 -4.98 -1.89
CA PHE A 10 -4.89 -5.28 -0.53
C PHE A 10 -6.10 -5.53 0.36
N PRO A 11 -5.97 -6.38 1.39
CA PRO A 11 -7.04 -6.66 2.33
C PRO A 11 -7.48 -5.37 3.04
N GLY A 12 -8.79 -5.17 3.20
CA GLY A 12 -9.33 -4.05 3.96
C GLY A 12 -9.27 -4.28 5.47
N GLN A 13 -9.59 -3.25 6.27
CA GLN A 13 -9.49 -3.31 7.75
C GLN A 13 -10.16 -4.55 8.37
N THR A 14 -11.32 -4.96 7.85
CA THR A 14 -12.05 -6.15 8.36
C THR A 14 -11.30 -7.45 8.12
N GLU A 15 -10.55 -7.56 7.03
CA GLU A 15 -9.71 -8.72 6.75
C GLU A 15 -8.48 -8.71 7.64
N LEU A 16 -7.87 -7.55 7.86
CA LEU A 16 -6.73 -7.38 8.76
C LEU A 16 -7.06 -7.75 10.20
N ASP A 17 -8.26 -7.43 10.69
CA ASP A 17 -8.70 -7.77 12.05
C ASP A 17 -8.72 -9.30 12.31
N GLY A 18 -9.03 -10.09 11.27
CA GLY A 18 -9.08 -11.54 11.35
C GLY A 18 -7.74 -12.24 11.10
N MET A 19 -6.68 -11.50 10.73
CA MET A 19 -5.38 -12.05 10.37
C MET A 19 -4.48 -12.27 11.59
N ASP A 20 -3.75 -13.38 11.57
CA ASP A 20 -2.68 -13.62 12.53
C ASP A 20 -1.47 -12.71 12.29
N ARG A 21 -0.66 -12.49 13.33
CA ARG A 21 0.60 -11.71 13.26
C ARG A 21 1.50 -12.07 12.06
N ALA A 22 1.60 -13.36 11.72
CA ALA A 22 2.41 -13.80 10.59
C ALA A 22 1.83 -13.37 9.23
N GLN A 23 0.50 -13.33 9.11
CA GLN A 23 -0.19 -12.86 7.91
C GLN A 23 -0.08 -11.35 7.75
N LEU A 24 -0.26 -10.61 8.84
CA LEU A 24 -0.08 -9.15 8.87
C LEU A 24 1.34 -8.75 8.45
N LEU A 25 2.37 -9.44 8.97
CA LEU A 25 3.76 -9.21 8.55
C LEU A 25 3.97 -9.47 7.06
N SER A 26 3.44 -10.59 6.55
CA SER A 26 3.56 -10.92 5.12
C SER A 26 2.85 -9.88 4.23
N CYS A 27 1.73 -9.34 4.71
CA CYS A 27 0.99 -8.30 4.01
C CYS A 27 1.77 -6.97 4.01
N LEU A 28 2.34 -6.60 5.15
CA LEU A 28 3.17 -5.40 5.30
C LEU A 28 4.43 -5.45 4.42
N GLU A 29 5.13 -6.58 4.38
CA GLU A 29 6.28 -6.78 3.49
C GLU A 29 5.88 -6.61 2.01
N ARG A 30 4.70 -7.11 1.64
CA ARG A 30 4.19 -6.96 0.27
C ARG A 30 3.84 -5.52 -0.06
N ILE A 31 3.23 -4.77 0.86
CA ILE A 31 2.90 -3.35 0.65
C ILE A 31 4.17 -2.53 0.52
N GLN A 32 5.17 -2.75 1.37
CA GLN A 32 6.46 -2.05 1.27
C GLN A 32 7.14 -2.31 -0.08
N LEU A 33 7.15 -3.55 -0.57
CA LEU A 33 7.69 -3.86 -1.91
C LEU A 33 6.90 -3.18 -3.04
N VAL A 34 5.60 -2.98 -2.86
CA VAL A 34 4.78 -2.27 -3.84
C VAL A 34 5.05 -0.77 -3.77
N LEU A 35 5.17 -0.19 -2.58
CA LEU A 35 5.58 1.20 -2.38
C LEU A 35 6.95 1.47 -3.00
N GLU A 36 7.96 0.61 -2.77
CA GLU A 36 9.28 0.76 -3.40
C GLU A 36 9.21 0.77 -4.94
N GLN A 37 8.41 -0.14 -5.52
CA GLN A 37 8.19 -0.15 -6.97
C GLN A 37 7.40 1.08 -7.44
N LEU A 38 6.48 1.57 -6.61
CA LEU A 38 5.67 2.75 -6.91
C LEU A 38 6.57 4.00 -6.91
N ASP A 39 7.46 4.15 -5.93
CA ASP A 39 8.50 5.19 -5.87
C ASP A 39 9.41 5.17 -7.10
N GLU A 40 9.83 4.00 -7.59
CA GLU A 40 10.59 3.90 -8.85
C GLU A 40 9.79 4.33 -10.09
N LEU A 41 8.47 4.31 -10.00
CA LEU A 41 7.52 4.74 -11.03
C LEU A 41 6.98 6.16 -10.79
N GLU A 42 7.57 6.91 -9.86
CA GLU A 42 7.20 8.30 -9.60
C GLU A 42 7.24 9.12 -10.90
N PRO A 43 6.11 9.75 -11.28
CA PRO A 43 6.08 10.60 -12.47
C PRO A 43 6.94 11.86 -12.27
N GLU A 44 7.81 12.15 -13.23
CA GLU A 44 8.64 13.37 -13.21
C GLU A 44 7.80 14.66 -13.23
N ASP A 45 6.57 14.58 -13.78
CA ASP A 45 5.64 15.69 -13.90
C ASP A 45 4.62 15.65 -12.75
N MET A 46 4.91 16.44 -11.71
CA MET A 46 4.09 16.54 -10.50
C MET A 46 2.71 17.20 -10.73
N ASP A 47 2.50 17.87 -11.86
CA ASP A 47 1.21 18.50 -12.22
C ASP A 47 0.39 17.61 -13.18
N SER A 48 0.85 16.40 -13.46
CA SER A 48 0.16 15.45 -14.32
C SER A 48 -0.90 14.67 -13.54
N ASP A 49 -2.04 14.34 -14.19
CA ASP A 49 -3.02 13.37 -13.66
C ASP A 49 -2.37 12.04 -13.23
N ALA A 50 -1.25 11.65 -13.86
CA ALA A 50 -0.52 10.45 -13.49
C ALA A 50 0.14 10.56 -12.11
N TYR A 51 0.62 11.76 -11.73
CA TYR A 51 1.18 12.01 -10.40
C TYR A 51 0.09 12.07 -9.34
N GLU A 52 -1.07 12.65 -9.66
CA GLU A 52 -2.23 12.60 -8.77
C GLU A 52 -2.67 11.15 -8.50
N ASP A 53 -2.84 10.33 -9.55
CA ASP A 53 -3.22 8.91 -9.41
C ASP A 53 -2.15 8.11 -8.64
N TRP A 54 -0.87 8.36 -8.93
CA TRP A 54 0.27 7.79 -8.20
C TRP A 54 0.25 8.17 -6.72
N GLY A 55 0.02 9.44 -6.41
CA GLY A 55 -0.01 9.99 -5.06
C GLY A 55 -1.18 9.46 -4.23
N GLU A 56 -2.38 9.39 -4.82
CA GLU A 56 -3.54 8.75 -4.18
C GLU A 56 -3.25 7.27 -3.87
N ARG A 57 -2.55 6.58 -4.77
CA ARG A 57 -2.10 5.19 -4.56
C ARG A 57 -1.10 5.08 -3.42
N HIS A 58 -0.10 5.97 -3.41
CA HIS A 58 0.98 5.99 -2.44
C HIS A 58 0.42 6.26 -1.04
N GLU A 59 -0.43 7.27 -0.90
CA GLU A 59 -1.14 7.60 0.34
C GLU A 59 -1.97 6.42 0.85
N ALA A 60 -2.78 5.78 -0.01
CA ALA A 60 -3.60 4.64 0.38
C ALA A 60 -2.78 3.43 0.85
N LEU A 61 -1.58 3.23 0.28
CA LEU A 61 -0.67 2.17 0.68
C LEU A 61 0.07 2.50 1.97
N GLU A 62 0.48 3.76 2.17
CA GLU A 62 1.08 4.23 3.40
C GLU A 62 0.10 4.12 4.57
N ASP A 63 -1.15 4.56 4.40
CA ASP A 63 -2.21 4.43 5.42
C ASP A 63 -2.42 2.95 5.81
N LEU A 64 -2.46 2.06 4.81
CA LEU A 64 -2.63 0.63 5.07
C LEU A 64 -1.41 0.01 5.77
N ALA A 65 -0.20 0.44 5.40
CA ALA A 65 1.03 -0.02 6.03
C ALA A 65 1.12 0.44 7.49
N ASP A 66 0.66 1.65 7.80
CA ASP A 66 0.60 2.17 9.17
C ASP A 66 -0.43 1.39 10.00
N GLU A 67 -1.63 1.15 9.45
CA GLU A 67 -2.67 0.35 10.11
C GLU A 67 -2.21 -1.09 10.40
N LEU A 68 -1.53 -1.73 9.44
CA LEU A 68 -0.92 -3.05 9.65
C LEU A 68 0.13 -3.05 10.76
N GLN A 69 0.96 -2.00 10.83
CA GLN A 69 1.98 -1.86 11.88
C GLN A 69 1.34 -1.66 13.25
N ASP A 70 0.31 -0.81 13.35
CA ASP A 70 -0.44 -0.60 14.59
C ASP A 70 -1.04 -1.92 15.07
N ARG A 71 -1.70 -2.67 14.17
CA ARG A 71 -2.27 -3.99 14.49
C ARG A 71 -1.20 -5.00 14.93
N LEU A 72 -0.04 -4.99 14.30
CA LEU A 72 1.09 -5.83 14.68
C LEU A 72 1.65 -5.47 16.07
N ASP A 73 1.61 -4.19 16.44
CA ASP A 73 2.00 -3.73 17.77
C ASP A 73 0.98 -4.14 18.83
N GLU A 74 -0.33 -4.03 18.54
CA GLU A 74 -1.40 -4.50 19.43
C GLU A 74 -1.36 -6.02 19.70
N LEU A 75 -0.85 -6.81 18.75
CA LEU A 75 -0.70 -8.26 18.85
C LEU A 75 0.60 -8.72 19.56
N LYS A 76 1.47 -7.80 20.02
CA LYS A 76 2.68 -8.12 20.80
C LYS A 76 2.35 -8.73 22.17
#